data_AF-A0A924QF04-F1
#
_entry.id   AF-A0A924QF04-F1
#
_cell.length_a   1.000
_cell.length_b   1.000
_cell.length_c   1.000
_cell.angle_alpha   90.00
_cell.angle_beta   90.00
_cell.angle_gamma   90.00
#
_symmetry.space_group_name_H-M   'P 1'
#
loop_
_entity.id
_entity.type
_entity.pdbx_description
1 polymer ?
#
loop_
_entity_poly.entity_id
_entity_poly.type
_entity_poly.pdbx_seq_one_letter_code
_entity_poly.pdbx_strand_id
1 'polypeptide(L)' 'VADTGLGFGKAATAGTGIGLNNIRERLQLLYGSKGTLTVNENPGGGTAVTITVPYKSTSPEGTAS' A
#
# COMPACT_ATOMS: atom_id res chain seq x y z
N VAL A 1 -6.98 1.39 -0.89
CA VAL A 1 -7.73 2.16 0.13
C VAL A 1 -7.98 3.54 -0.43
N ALA A 2 -9.20 4.06 -0.36
CA ALA A 2 -9.53 5.41 -0.81
C ALA A 2 -10.33 6.13 0.29
N ASP A 3 -9.95 7.36 0.59
CA ASP A 3 -10.65 8.25 1.52
C ASP A 3 -11.23 9.45 0.75
N THR A 4 -12.29 10.06 1.28
CA THR A 4 -12.97 11.25 0.74
C THR A 4 -12.69 12.52 1.54
N GLY A 5 -11.67 12.53 2.40
CA GLY A 5 -11.22 13.69 3.16
C GLY A 5 -10.59 14.78 2.28
N LEU A 6 -9.90 15.76 2.89
CA LEU A 6 -9.33 16.92 2.17
C LEU A 6 -8.13 16.59 1.26
N GLY A 7 -7.60 15.38 1.34
CA GLY A 7 -6.43 14.93 0.55
C GLY A 7 -5.10 15.05 1.30
N PHE A 8 -4.14 14.24 0.87
CA PHE A 8 -2.78 14.22 1.43
C PHE A 8 -2.11 15.57 1.20
N GLY A 9 -1.63 16.22 2.27
CA GLY A 9 -0.91 17.50 2.19
C GLY A 9 -1.78 18.79 2.25
N LYS A 10 -3.12 18.69 2.27
CA LYS A 10 -4.01 19.86 2.45
C LYS A 10 -4.61 20.01 3.86
N ALA A 11 -4.68 18.94 4.65
CA ALA A 11 -4.97 19.03 6.07
C ALA A 11 -3.68 19.33 6.84
N ALA A 12 -3.72 20.25 7.81
CA ALA A 12 -2.60 20.66 8.68
C ALA A 12 -1.99 19.52 9.53
N THR A 13 -2.42 18.28 9.31
CA THR A 13 -1.91 17.05 9.89
C THR A 13 -1.35 16.14 8.80
N ALA A 14 -0.52 16.69 7.89
CA ALA A 14 0.43 15.86 7.17
C ALA A 14 1.33 15.21 8.22
N GLY A 15 0.87 14.08 8.79
CA GLY A 15 1.69 13.24 9.66
C GLY A 15 3.03 13.09 8.95
N THR A 16 4.10 13.17 9.72
CA THR A 16 5.51 13.36 9.35
C THR A 16 6.10 12.47 8.23
N GLY A 17 5.29 11.70 7.53
CA GLY A 17 5.68 10.72 6.51
C GLY A 17 6.09 9.40 7.12
N ILE A 18 6.26 9.33 8.45
CA ILE A 18 6.80 8.17 9.18
C ILE A 18 5.99 6.91 8.88
N GLY A 19 4.66 6.97 8.94
CA GLY A 19 3.82 5.79 8.67
C GLY A 19 3.99 5.22 7.27
N LEU A 20 4.00 6.09 6.23
CA LEU A 20 4.19 5.65 4.85
C LEU A 20 5.62 5.19 4.59
N ASN A 21 6.62 5.83 5.21
CA ASN A 21 8.01 5.39 5.11
C ASN A 21 8.21 4.01 5.74
N ASN A 22 7.65 3.77 6.93
CA ASN A 22 7.68 2.47 7.58
C ASN A 22 7.06 1.38 6.67
N ILE A 23 5.95 1.69 5.98
CA ILE A 23 5.33 0.75 5.04
C ILE A 23 6.24 0.50 3.83
N ARG A 24 6.84 1.55 3.24
CA ARG A 24 7.77 1.41 2.11
C ARG A 24 8.99 0.57 2.48
N GLU A 25 9.60 0.83 3.62
CA GLU A 25 10.73 0.06 4.15
C GLU A 25 10.35 -1.40 4.36
N ARG A 26 9.18 -1.66 4.97
CA ARG A 26 8.71 -3.03 5.20
C ARG A 26 8.40 -3.77 3.91
N LEU A 27 7.79 -3.11 2.92
CA LEU A 27 7.56 -3.71 1.60
C LEU A 27 8.89 -4.05 0.90
N GLN A 28 9.88 -3.15 0.99
CA GLN A 28 11.21 -3.41 0.44
C GLN A 28 11.90 -4.58 1.14
N LEU A 29 11.81 -4.68 2.47
CA LEU A 29 12.39 -5.78 3.24
C LEU A 29 11.73 -7.14 2.93
N LEU A 30 10.42 -7.18 2.76
CA LEU A 30 9.67 -8.43 2.56
C LEU A 30 9.62 -8.88 1.09
N TYR A 31 9.55 -7.95 0.15
CA TYR A 31 9.25 -8.23 -1.25
C TYR A 31 10.25 -7.61 -2.24
N GLY A 32 11.23 -6.84 -1.76
CA GLY A 32 12.14 -6.08 -2.61
C GLY A 32 11.38 -5.16 -3.56
N SER A 33 11.88 -5.06 -4.79
CA SER A 33 11.25 -4.25 -5.86
C SER A 33 9.87 -4.75 -6.30
N LYS A 34 9.42 -5.93 -5.84
CA LYS A 34 8.10 -6.47 -6.18
C LYS A 34 7.00 -6.01 -5.23
N GLY A 35 7.37 -5.42 -4.08
CA GLY A 35 6.45 -4.78 -3.15
C GLY A 35 6.46 -3.27 -3.35
N THR A 36 5.33 -2.66 -3.67
CA THR A 36 5.27 -1.21 -3.93
C THR A 36 4.10 -0.56 -3.20
N LEU A 37 4.23 0.74 -2.93
CA LEU A 37 3.19 1.60 -2.39
C LEU A 37 3.10 2.88 -3.22
N THR A 38 1.92 3.19 -3.73
CA THR A 38 1.62 4.44 -4.45
C THR A 38 0.54 5.23 -3.73
N VAL A 39 0.69 6.55 -3.70
CA VAL A 39 -0.26 7.48 -3.08
C VAL A 39 -0.66 8.49 -4.14
N ASN A 40 -1.95 8.55 -4.43
CA ASN A 40 -2.54 9.43 -5.42
C ASN A 40 -3.69 10.23 -4.79
N GLU A 41 -4.09 11.34 -5.41
CA GLU A 41 -5.36 11.97 -5.09
C GLU A 41 -6.52 11.09 -5.55
N ASN A 42 -7.60 11.05 -4.77
CA ASN A 42 -8.80 10.28 -5.10
C ASN A 42 -9.78 11.16 -5.91
N PRO A 43 -10.30 10.71 -7.06
CA PRO A 43 -11.38 11.40 -7.77
C PRO A 43 -12.61 11.56 -6.86
N GLY A 44 -12.97 12.81 -6.55
CA GLY A 44 -14.00 13.14 -5.54
C GLY A 44 -13.44 13.76 -4.24
N GLY A 45 -12.12 13.92 -4.15
CA GLY A 45 -11.43 14.45 -2.97
C GLY A 45 -10.82 13.32 -2.13
N GLY A 46 -9.77 13.65 -1.39
CA GLY A 46 -9.12 12.72 -0.48
C GLY A 46 -7.91 12.01 -1.08
N THR A 47 -7.56 10.86 -0.52
CA THR A 47 -6.32 10.13 -0.86
C THR A 47 -6.63 8.70 -1.24
N ALA A 48 -6.06 8.24 -2.34
CA ALA A 48 -6.03 6.85 -2.74
C ALA A 48 -4.63 6.27 -2.50
N VAL A 49 -4.55 5.22 -1.68
CA VAL A 49 -3.33 4.46 -1.43
C VAL A 49 -3.48 3.04 -2.00
N THR A 50 -2.52 2.65 -2.82
CA THR A 50 -2.44 1.32 -3.44
C THR A 50 -1.16 0.63 -2.98
N ILE A 51 -1.29 -0.63 -2.55
CA ILE A 51 -0.17 -1.51 -2.21
C ILE A 51 -0.20 -2.68 -3.19
N THR A 52 0.96 -2.99 -3.78
CA THR A 52 1.14 -4.14 -4.66
C THR A 52 2.15 -5.09 -4.03
N VAL A 53 1.84 -6.38 -4.00
CA VAL A 53 2.72 -7.43 -3.48
C VAL A 53 2.64 -8.67 -4.37
N PRO A 54 3.69 -9.52 -4.40
CA PRO A 54 3.63 -10.82 -5.07
C PRO A 54 2.55 -11.72 -4.46
N TYR A 55 1.69 -12.27 -5.31
CA TYR A 55 0.75 -13.32 -4.92
C TYR A 55 1.42 -14.69 -5.00
N LYS A 56 1.24 -15.52 -3.97
CA LYS A 56 1.60 -16.94 -3.99
C LYS A 56 0.35 -17.75 -3.66
N SER A 57 -0.15 -18.53 -4.62
CA SER A 57 -1.22 -19.49 -4.36
C SER A 57 -0.64 -20.69 -3.62
N THR A 58 -1.16 -20.99 -2.43
CA THR A 58 -0.97 -22.31 -1.82
C THR A 58 -1.88 -23.28 -2.58
N SER A 59 -1.39 -23.83 -3.69
CA SER A 59 -2.04 -25.02 -4.25
C SER A 59 -1.85 -26.11 -3.19
N PRO A 60 -2.90 -26.73 -2.64
CA PRO A 60 -2.71 -27.97 -1.90
C PRO A 60 -2.07 -28.93 -2.90
N GLU A 61 -0.82 -29.30 -2.63
CA GLU A 61 -0.13 -30.34 -3.35
C GLU A 61 -1.05 -31.56 -3.34
N GLY A 62 -1.33 -32.11 -4.52
CA GLY A 62 -2.26 -33.22 -4.65
C GLY A 62 -1.74 -34.43 -3.89
N THR A 63 -2.28 -34.69 -2.71
CA THR A 63 -2.31 -36.03 -2.14
C THR A 63 -3.43 -36.80 -2.84
N ALA A 64 -3.22 -37.12 -4.10
CA ALA A 64 -4.01 -38.11 -4.82
C ALA A 64 -3.05 -39.01 -5.58
N SER A 65 -2.57 -40.03 -4.86
CA SER A 65 -2.42 -41.45 -5.24
C SER A 65 -1.37 -42.13 -4.39
#